data_AF-U7GRN1-F1
#
_entry.id   AF-U7GRN1-F1
#
_cell.length_a   1.000
_cell.length_b   1.000
_cell.length_c   1.000
_cell.angle_alpha   90.00
_cell.angle_beta   90.00
_cell.angle_gamma   90.00
#
_symmetry.space_group_name_H-M   'P 1'
#
loop_
_entity.id
_entity.type
_entity.pdbx_description
1 polymer ?
#
loop_
_entity_poly.entity_id
_entity_poly.type
_entity_poly.pdbx_seq_one_letter_code
_entity_poly.pdbx_strand_id
1 'polypeptide(L)'
;IDLVTGVIDGITGGTDGSPIDLVTGALDGITGGDLANNPVTGIVQEGIDILQGVESLKTEIINTGIDTVADTIIGAFPQAEHPVGDIADLGTLTFETSRDTVNGTLETVSDLAGADLSSALDSATGVIETLVDNGSAAIGIVQHIADDLGNLGDLANGTPLEMVTDVIDGITGGTDGSPIDLVTGVIDGITGGTDGSPIDLVTGVIDGITGGTDGSPIDLVTGVIDGITGGT
;
A
#
# COMPACT_ATOMS: atom_id res chain seq x y z
N ILE A 1 -41.60 -49.09 -55.96
CA ILE A 1 -41.89 -47.69 -56.35
C ILE A 1 -42.97 -47.11 -55.46
N ASP A 2 -44.15 -47.74 -55.38
CA ASP A 2 -45.30 -47.25 -54.59
C ASP A 2 -45.06 -47.07 -53.08
N LEU A 3 -44.32 -47.99 -52.45
CA LEU A 3 -43.96 -47.88 -51.04
C LEU A 3 -42.98 -46.72 -50.77
N VAL A 4 -42.06 -46.49 -51.70
CA VAL A 4 -41.03 -45.44 -51.55
C VAL A 4 -41.66 -44.06 -51.72
N THR A 5 -42.57 -43.92 -52.68
CA THR A 5 -43.34 -42.69 -52.87
C THR A 5 -44.26 -42.42 -51.69
N GLY A 6 -44.91 -43.43 -51.10
CA GLY A 6 -45.72 -43.25 -49.89
C GLY A 6 -44.93 -42.85 -48.65
N VAL A 7 -43.69 -43.33 -48.50
CA VAL A 7 -42.79 -42.89 -47.40
C VAL A 7 -42.31 -41.46 -47.62
N ILE A 8 -41.93 -41.10 -48.85
CA ILE A 8 -41.52 -39.73 -49.19
C ILE A 8 -42.68 -38.76 -48.98
N ASP A 9 -43.87 -39.06 -49.49
CA ASP A 9 -45.08 -38.24 -49.28
C ASP A 9 -45.45 -38.14 -47.80
N GLY A 10 -45.20 -39.17 -46.99
CA GLY A 10 -45.40 -39.09 -45.53
C GLY A 10 -44.40 -38.19 -44.80
N ILE A 11 -43.19 -38.01 -45.35
CA ILE A 11 -42.12 -37.20 -44.75
C ILE A 11 -42.17 -35.75 -45.25
N THR A 12 -42.44 -35.55 -46.55
CA THR A 12 -42.46 -34.25 -47.24
C THR A 12 -43.87 -33.70 -47.42
N GLY A 13 -44.87 -34.35 -46.83
CA GLY A 13 -46.29 -34.20 -47.15
C GLY A 13 -46.74 -32.76 -47.35
N GLY A 14 -47.35 -32.51 -48.50
CA GLY A 14 -47.95 -31.23 -48.84
C GLY A 14 -49.06 -30.89 -47.84
N THR A 15 -49.05 -29.63 -47.40
CA THR A 15 -49.88 -29.01 -46.36
C THR A 15 -49.44 -29.30 -44.92
N ASP A 16 -49.54 -28.24 -44.11
CA ASP A 16 -48.96 -28.01 -42.78
C ASP A 16 -49.07 -29.21 -41.82
N GLY A 17 -47.96 -29.56 -41.16
CA GLY A 17 -47.89 -30.60 -40.12
C GLY A 17 -47.10 -31.86 -40.47
N SER A 18 -46.42 -31.91 -41.63
CA SER A 18 -45.47 -32.98 -41.95
C SER A 18 -44.28 -33.02 -40.97
N PRO A 19 -43.60 -34.17 -40.80
CA PRO A 19 -42.42 -34.24 -39.93
C PRO A 19 -41.33 -33.25 -40.31
N ILE A 20 -41.11 -33.02 -41.62
CA ILE A 20 -40.19 -31.98 -42.09
C ILE A 20 -40.72 -30.59 -41.73
N ASP A 21 -42.01 -30.32 -41.91
CA ASP A 21 -42.64 -29.02 -41.60
C ASP A 21 -42.58 -28.70 -40.09
N LEU A 22 -42.76 -29.71 -39.23
CA LEU A 22 -42.58 -29.59 -37.79
C LEU A 22 -41.13 -29.30 -37.41
N VAL A 23 -40.17 -29.98 -38.06
CA VAL A 23 -38.74 -29.75 -37.83
C VAL A 23 -38.32 -28.39 -38.37
N THR A 24 -38.78 -27.98 -39.55
CA THR A 24 -38.49 -26.65 -40.10
C THR A 24 -39.19 -25.56 -39.33
N GLY A 25 -40.41 -25.77 -38.83
CA GLY A 25 -41.11 -24.82 -37.96
C GLY A 25 -40.45 -24.68 -36.57
N ALA A 26 -39.97 -25.79 -36.00
CA ALA A 26 -39.19 -25.77 -34.77
C ALA A 26 -37.80 -25.12 -34.99
N LEU A 27 -37.17 -25.41 -36.13
CA LEU A 27 -35.90 -24.80 -36.50
C LEU A 27 -36.10 -23.31 -36.73
N ASP A 28 -37.08 -22.88 -37.53
CA ASP A 28 -37.45 -21.48 -37.76
C ASP A 28 -37.74 -20.76 -36.43
N GLY A 29 -38.49 -21.39 -35.52
CA GLY A 29 -38.74 -20.84 -34.18
C GLY A 29 -37.47 -20.64 -33.33
N ILE A 30 -36.42 -21.44 -33.55
CA ILE A 30 -35.14 -21.36 -32.83
C ILE A 30 -34.10 -20.51 -33.61
N THR A 31 -34.13 -20.48 -34.94
CA THR A 31 -33.08 -19.91 -35.82
C THR A 31 -33.45 -18.60 -36.51
N GLY A 32 -34.69 -18.09 -36.45
CA GLY A 32 -34.93 -16.73 -36.96
C GLY A 32 -36.32 -16.34 -37.45
N GLY A 33 -37.38 -17.11 -37.18
CA GLY A 33 -38.75 -16.63 -37.36
C GLY A 33 -39.09 -15.60 -36.28
N ASP A 34 -39.27 -14.34 -36.68
CA ASP A 34 -39.59 -13.19 -35.81
C ASP A 34 -38.78 -13.17 -34.50
N LEU A 35 -37.61 -12.51 -34.52
CA LEU A 35 -36.72 -12.42 -33.35
C LEU A 35 -37.43 -11.87 -32.09
N ALA A 36 -38.57 -11.18 -32.21
CA ALA A 36 -39.34 -10.72 -31.06
C ALA A 36 -40.00 -11.87 -30.26
N ASN A 37 -40.20 -13.03 -30.88
CA ASN A 37 -40.92 -14.17 -30.31
C ASN A 37 -40.07 -15.45 -30.21
N ASN A 38 -38.77 -15.37 -30.52
CA ASN A 38 -37.85 -16.49 -30.40
C ASN A 38 -37.51 -16.76 -28.91
N PRO A 39 -37.64 -18.00 -28.42
CA PRO A 39 -37.39 -18.32 -27.02
C PRO A 39 -35.93 -18.10 -26.60
N VAL A 40 -34.98 -18.16 -27.55
CA VAL A 40 -33.56 -17.87 -27.33
C VAL A 40 -33.32 -16.36 -27.24
N THR A 41 -33.98 -15.54 -28.07
CA THR A 41 -33.83 -14.08 -27.99
C THR A 41 -34.44 -13.50 -26.73
N GLY A 42 -35.54 -14.07 -26.22
CA GLY A 42 -36.11 -13.69 -24.92
C GLY A 42 -35.13 -13.92 -23.75
N ILE A 43 -34.46 -15.08 -23.73
CA ILE A 43 -33.42 -15.39 -22.73
C ILE A 43 -32.21 -14.46 -22.89
N VAL A 44 -31.82 -14.15 -24.13
CA VAL A 44 -30.73 -13.21 -24.41
C VAL A 44 -31.10 -11.80 -23.95
N GLN A 45 -32.33 -11.34 -24.18
CA GLN A 45 -32.78 -10.02 -23.76
C GLN A 45 -32.86 -9.90 -22.23
N GLU A 46 -33.41 -10.90 -21.54
CA GLU A 46 -33.40 -10.94 -20.07
C GLU A 46 -31.96 -10.98 -19.53
N GLY A 47 -31.05 -11.69 -20.21
CA GLY A 47 -29.62 -11.66 -19.92
C GLY A 47 -28.97 -10.29 -20.09
N ILE A 48 -29.34 -9.55 -21.15
CA ILE A 48 -28.89 -8.18 -21.40
C ILE A 48 -29.41 -7.23 -20.33
N ASP A 49 -30.68 -7.33 -19.95
CA ASP A 49 -31.29 -6.49 -18.93
C ASP A 49 -30.62 -6.69 -17.55
N ILE A 50 -30.31 -7.95 -17.19
CA ILE A 50 -29.53 -8.28 -15.98
C ILE A 50 -28.14 -7.67 -16.07
N LEU A 51 -27.49 -7.75 -17.22
CA LEU A 51 -26.13 -7.25 -17.43
C LEU A 51 -26.05 -5.72 -17.35
N GLN A 52 -27.07 -5.02 -17.84
CA GLN A 52 -27.23 -3.56 -17.66
C GLN A 52 -27.46 -3.19 -16.18
N GLY A 53 -28.25 -3.98 -15.44
CA GLY A 53 -28.42 -3.78 -13.99
C GLY A 53 -27.12 -3.97 -13.20
N VAL A 54 -26.26 -4.91 -13.62
CA VAL A 54 -24.92 -5.10 -13.06
C VAL A 54 -23.99 -3.94 -13.44
N GLU A 55 -24.13 -3.37 -14.64
CA GLU A 55 -23.36 -2.21 -15.09
C GLU A 55 -23.67 -0.95 -14.27
N SER A 56 -24.94 -0.70 -13.97
CA SER A 56 -25.32 0.44 -13.11
C SER A 56 -24.77 0.28 -11.70
N LEU A 57 -24.86 -0.93 -11.13
CA LEU A 57 -24.32 -1.22 -9.79
C LEU A 57 -22.81 -1.08 -9.75
N LYS A 58 -22.11 -1.55 -10.79
CA LYS A 58 -20.66 -1.37 -10.92
C LYS A 58 -20.30 0.11 -10.89
N THR A 59 -20.99 0.94 -11.67
CA THR A 59 -20.72 2.39 -11.75
C THR A 59 -20.91 3.05 -10.39
N GLU A 60 -21.96 2.68 -9.65
CA GLU A 60 -22.21 3.14 -8.28
C GLU A 60 -21.08 2.73 -7.31
N ILE A 61 -20.63 1.46 -7.36
CA ILE A 61 -19.52 0.97 -6.54
C ILE A 61 -18.22 1.73 -6.83
N ILE A 62 -17.93 1.96 -8.11
CA ILE A 62 -16.70 2.67 -8.53
C ILE A 62 -16.73 4.12 -8.06
N ASN A 63 -17.83 4.86 -8.30
CA ASN A 63 -17.95 6.25 -7.86
C ASN A 63 -17.88 6.36 -6.34
N THR A 64 -18.54 5.45 -5.61
CA THR A 64 -18.47 5.39 -4.15
C THR A 64 -17.03 5.12 -3.67
N GLY A 65 -16.30 4.23 -4.36
CA GLY A 65 -14.90 3.93 -4.06
C GLY A 65 -13.99 5.14 -4.23
N ILE A 66 -14.13 5.87 -5.35
CA ILE A 66 -13.38 7.10 -5.63
C ILE A 66 -13.69 8.17 -4.58
N ASP A 67 -14.96 8.45 -4.33
CA ASP A 67 -15.38 9.47 -3.34
C ASP A 67 -14.88 9.12 -1.93
N THR A 68 -14.92 7.84 -1.56
CA THR A 68 -14.40 7.38 -0.26
C THR A 68 -12.89 7.62 -0.13
N VAL A 69 -12.10 7.33 -1.17
CA VAL A 69 -10.65 7.57 -1.17
C VAL A 69 -10.35 9.07 -1.13
N ALA A 70 -11.05 9.87 -1.93
CA ALA A 70 -10.91 11.33 -1.94
C ALA A 70 -11.25 11.93 -0.56
N ASP A 71 -12.36 11.54 0.05
CA ASP A 71 -12.77 12.11 1.34
C ASP A 71 -11.94 11.60 2.52
N THR A 72 -11.53 10.32 2.52
CA THR A 72 -10.88 9.69 3.68
C THR A 72 -9.36 9.79 3.65
N ILE A 73 -8.74 9.51 2.50
CA ILE A 73 -7.28 9.43 2.37
C ILE A 73 -6.72 10.79 1.97
N ILE A 74 -7.33 11.42 0.97
CA ILE A 74 -6.86 12.70 0.42
C ILE A 74 -7.28 13.88 1.31
N GLY A 75 -8.47 13.85 1.92
CA GLY A 75 -8.95 14.90 2.84
C GLY A 75 -8.20 14.99 4.18
N ALA A 76 -7.59 13.88 4.63
CA ALA A 76 -6.87 13.81 5.91
C ALA A 76 -5.36 14.13 5.79
N PHE A 77 -4.78 13.93 4.60
CA PHE A 77 -3.39 14.29 4.30
C PHE A 77 -3.38 15.51 3.37
N PRO A 78 -2.83 16.66 3.79
CA PRO A 78 -2.75 17.82 2.91
C PRO A 78 -2.03 17.45 1.60
N GLN A 79 -2.53 18.00 0.49
CA GLN A 79 -2.12 17.82 -0.93
C GLN A 79 -0.64 18.17 -1.25
N ALA A 80 0.26 18.03 -0.30
CA ALA A 80 1.68 18.30 -0.49
C ALA A 80 2.30 17.10 -1.21
N GLU A 81 2.58 17.24 -2.50
CA GLU A 81 3.84 16.88 -3.18
C GLU A 81 4.59 15.63 -2.66
N HIS A 82 3.86 14.55 -2.37
CA HIS A 82 4.40 13.37 -1.69
C HIS A 82 3.70 12.10 -2.20
N PRO A 83 4.37 10.93 -2.09
CA PRO A 83 3.96 9.70 -2.76
C PRO A 83 2.58 9.18 -2.30
N VAL A 84 2.05 9.68 -1.18
CA VAL A 84 0.70 9.37 -0.70
C VAL A 84 -0.38 9.94 -1.62
N GLY A 85 -0.19 11.16 -2.14
CA GLY A 85 -1.12 11.77 -3.11
C GLY A 85 -1.12 11.01 -4.44
N ASP A 86 0.08 10.72 -4.96
CA ASP A 86 0.24 9.95 -6.19
C ASP A 86 -0.34 8.52 -6.07
N ILE A 87 -0.23 7.86 -4.90
CA ILE A 87 -0.88 6.57 -4.66
C ILE A 87 -2.41 6.70 -4.75
N ALA A 88 -2.98 7.79 -4.26
CA ALA A 88 -4.41 8.03 -4.34
C ALA A 88 -4.86 8.32 -5.79
N ASP A 89 -4.07 9.08 -6.54
CA ASP A 89 -4.29 9.31 -7.97
C ASP A 89 -4.19 7.99 -8.77
N LEU A 90 -3.23 7.12 -8.45
CA LEU A 90 -3.11 5.79 -9.06
C LEU A 90 -4.33 4.91 -8.73
N GLY A 91 -4.84 5.00 -7.51
CA GLY A 91 -6.08 4.34 -7.09
C GLY A 91 -7.28 4.81 -7.91
N THR A 92 -7.42 6.13 -8.06
CA THR A 92 -8.49 6.75 -8.88
C THR A 92 -8.40 6.30 -10.34
N LEU A 93 -7.21 6.40 -10.94
CA LEU A 93 -6.95 5.98 -12.31
C LEU A 93 -7.26 4.49 -12.52
N THR A 94 -6.94 3.62 -11.55
CA THR A 94 -7.23 2.19 -11.62
C THR A 94 -8.74 1.93 -11.64
N PHE A 95 -9.50 2.66 -10.82
CA PHE A 95 -10.95 2.58 -10.78
C PHE A 95 -11.61 3.08 -12.08
N GLU A 96 -11.16 4.22 -12.62
CA GLU A 96 -11.62 4.74 -13.91
C GLU A 96 -11.27 3.79 -15.06
N THR A 97 -10.06 3.24 -15.08
CA THR A 97 -9.64 2.22 -16.07
C THR A 97 -10.55 1.00 -16.03
N SER A 98 -10.86 0.50 -14.84
CA SER A 98 -11.77 -0.63 -14.66
C SER A 98 -13.19 -0.29 -15.12
N ARG A 99 -13.67 0.92 -14.83
CA ARG A 99 -14.98 1.41 -15.27
C ARG A 99 -15.08 1.37 -16.79
N ASP A 100 -14.16 2.07 -17.45
CA ASP A 100 -14.23 2.37 -18.88
C ASP A 100 -13.92 1.14 -19.72
N THR A 101 -12.95 0.30 -19.29
CA THR A 101 -12.66 -1.00 -19.92
C THR A 101 -13.90 -1.88 -19.92
N VAL A 102 -14.57 -2.03 -18.78
CA VAL A 102 -15.72 -2.92 -18.70
C VAL A 102 -16.89 -2.38 -19.53
N ASN A 103 -17.15 -1.07 -19.51
CA ASN A 103 -18.21 -0.47 -20.33
C ASN A 103 -17.93 -0.70 -21.83
N GLY A 104 -16.71 -0.43 -22.30
CA GLY A 104 -16.34 -0.69 -23.69
C GLY A 104 -16.35 -2.18 -24.07
N THR A 105 -16.00 -3.09 -23.14
CA THR A 105 -16.13 -4.53 -23.40
C THR A 105 -17.58 -4.97 -23.46
N LEU A 106 -18.47 -4.36 -22.68
CA LEU A 106 -19.89 -4.67 -22.71
C LEU A 106 -20.53 -4.15 -24.00
N GLU A 107 -20.14 -2.96 -24.45
CA GLU A 107 -20.51 -2.42 -25.76
C GLU A 107 -20.06 -3.36 -26.88
N THR A 108 -18.82 -3.83 -26.84
CA THR A 108 -18.29 -4.85 -27.78
C THR A 108 -19.15 -6.11 -27.83
N VAL A 109 -19.54 -6.65 -26.67
CA VAL A 109 -20.38 -7.84 -26.58
C VAL A 109 -21.80 -7.57 -27.05
N SER A 110 -22.35 -6.40 -26.72
CA SER A 110 -23.67 -5.95 -27.16
C SER A 110 -23.74 -5.84 -28.68
N ASP A 111 -22.76 -5.17 -29.29
CA ASP A 111 -22.65 -5.03 -30.75
C ASP A 111 -22.50 -6.39 -31.43
N LEU A 112 -21.69 -7.28 -30.87
CA LEU A 112 -21.53 -8.64 -31.38
C LEU A 112 -22.83 -9.46 -31.27
N ALA A 113 -23.56 -9.34 -30.17
CA ALA A 113 -24.88 -9.97 -29.99
C ALA A 113 -25.93 -9.39 -30.95
N GLY A 114 -25.80 -8.11 -31.30
CA GLY A 114 -26.55 -7.43 -32.35
C GLY A 114 -26.09 -7.78 -33.78
N ALA A 115 -25.10 -8.68 -33.92
CA ALA A 115 -24.46 -9.07 -35.18
C ALA A 115 -23.76 -7.91 -35.94
N ASP A 116 -23.40 -6.83 -35.25
CA ASP A 116 -22.64 -5.70 -35.78
C ASP A 116 -21.15 -5.82 -35.44
N LEU A 117 -20.43 -6.57 -36.29
CA LEU A 117 -19.00 -6.80 -36.12
C LEU A 117 -18.16 -5.52 -36.28
N SER A 118 -18.62 -4.53 -37.06
CA SER A 118 -17.83 -3.31 -37.27
C SER A 118 -17.84 -2.45 -36.02
N SER A 119 -19.02 -2.23 -35.43
CA SER A 119 -19.16 -1.49 -34.17
C SER A 119 -18.48 -2.22 -33.02
N ALA A 120 -18.61 -3.55 -32.96
CA ALA A 120 -17.90 -4.35 -31.97
C ALA A 120 -16.37 -4.21 -32.07
N LEU A 121 -15.83 -4.11 -33.30
CA LEU A 121 -14.40 -3.90 -33.50
C LEU A 121 -13.97 -2.50 -33.03
N ASP A 122 -14.75 -1.47 -33.34
CA ASP A 122 -14.48 -0.10 -32.93
C ASP A 122 -14.50 0.01 -31.39
N SER A 123 -15.52 -0.54 -30.72
CA SER A 123 -15.63 -0.61 -29.25
C SER A 123 -14.44 -1.36 -28.63
N ALA A 124 -14.04 -2.49 -29.22
CA ALA A 124 -12.87 -3.24 -28.76
C ALA A 124 -11.56 -2.44 -28.91
N THR A 125 -11.42 -1.67 -29.99
CA THR A 125 -10.27 -0.77 -30.15
C THR A 125 -10.28 0.39 -29.16
N GLY A 126 -11.46 0.93 -28.82
CA GLY A 126 -11.60 1.97 -27.78
C GLY A 126 -11.22 1.46 -26.39
N VAL A 127 -11.51 0.20 -26.07
CA VAL A 127 -11.02 -0.44 -24.83
C VAL A 127 -9.48 -0.52 -24.83
N ILE A 128 -8.87 -0.91 -25.94
CA ILE A 128 -7.41 -0.99 -26.05
C ILE A 128 -6.78 0.40 -25.90
N GLU A 129 -7.36 1.43 -26.52
CA GLU A 129 -6.89 2.81 -26.40
C GLU A 129 -6.97 3.27 -24.93
N THR A 130 -8.10 3.03 -24.26
CA THR A 130 -8.26 3.30 -22.82
C THR A 130 -7.17 2.64 -21.97
N LEU A 131 -6.90 1.35 -22.21
CA LEU A 131 -5.87 0.61 -21.48
C LEU A 131 -4.46 1.16 -21.74
N VAL A 132 -4.17 1.59 -22.97
CA VAL A 132 -2.89 2.16 -23.35
C VAL A 132 -2.69 3.54 -22.73
N ASP A 133 -3.69 4.42 -22.84
CA ASP A 133 -3.64 5.77 -22.29
C ASP A 133 -3.51 5.74 -20.76
N ASN A 134 -4.32 4.91 -20.10
CA ASN A 134 -4.25 4.77 -18.65
C ASN A 134 -2.97 4.06 -18.20
N GLY A 135 -2.46 3.11 -18.98
CA GLY A 135 -1.14 2.52 -18.73
C GLY A 135 -0.03 3.56 -18.79
N SER A 136 -0.10 4.49 -19.74
CA SER A 136 0.84 5.61 -19.87
C SER A 136 0.74 6.58 -18.69
N ALA A 137 -0.48 6.96 -18.29
CA ALA A 137 -0.72 7.81 -17.12
C ALA A 137 -0.22 7.16 -15.82
N ALA A 138 -0.47 5.86 -15.63
CA ALA A 138 -0.01 5.11 -14.47
C ALA A 138 1.52 5.08 -14.38
N ILE A 139 2.22 4.95 -15.52
CA ILE A 139 3.70 5.03 -15.56
C ILE A 139 4.18 6.42 -15.13
N GLY A 140 3.47 7.49 -15.49
CA GLY A 140 3.74 8.84 -14.98
C GLY A 140 3.65 8.89 -13.46
N ILE A 141 2.53 8.47 -12.90
CA ILE A 141 2.28 8.48 -11.45
C ILE A 141 3.31 7.61 -10.69
N VAL A 142 3.62 6.42 -11.21
CA VAL A 142 4.61 5.53 -10.58
C VAL A 142 6.02 6.12 -10.62
N GLN A 143 6.38 6.87 -11.66
CA GLN A 143 7.67 7.57 -11.70
C GLN A 143 7.72 8.69 -10.65
N HIS A 144 6.65 9.46 -10.47
CA HIS A 144 6.58 10.46 -9.41
C HIS A 144 6.76 9.84 -8.02
N ILE A 145 6.06 8.73 -7.73
CA ILE A 145 6.22 7.98 -6.48
C ILE A 145 7.68 7.51 -6.30
N ALA A 146 8.29 6.99 -7.38
CA ALA A 146 9.65 6.48 -7.35
C ALA A 146 10.68 7.60 -7.13
N ASP A 147 10.50 8.76 -7.75
CA ASP A 147 11.35 9.94 -7.59
C ASP A 147 11.25 10.47 -6.15
N ASP A 148 10.03 10.62 -5.63
CA ASP A 148 9.80 11.08 -4.26
C ASP A 148 10.38 10.13 -3.21
N LEU A 149 10.18 8.82 -3.39
CA LEU A 149 10.76 7.82 -2.49
C LEU A 149 12.28 7.71 -2.64
N GLY A 150 12.80 7.91 -3.86
CA GLY A 150 14.23 8.00 -4.13
C GLY A 150 14.88 9.16 -3.37
N ASN A 151 14.21 10.32 -3.32
CA ASN A 151 14.65 11.47 -2.53
C ASN A 151 14.63 11.19 -1.02
N LEU A 152 13.71 10.34 -0.52
CA LEU A 152 13.77 9.86 0.86
C LEU A 152 14.95 8.90 1.11
N GLY A 153 15.39 8.15 0.10
CA GLY A 153 16.59 7.33 0.16
C GLY A 153 17.89 8.15 0.24
N ASP A 154 17.89 9.37 -0.30
CA ASP A 154 18.99 10.34 -0.17
C ASP A 154 19.03 11.01 1.22
N LEU A 155 18.19 10.58 2.16
CA LEU A 155 18.26 10.99 3.56
C LEU A 155 19.60 10.65 4.23
N ALA A 156 20.45 9.85 3.58
CA ALA A 156 21.80 9.58 4.03
C ALA A 156 22.81 10.70 3.74
N ASN A 157 22.53 11.66 2.84
CA ASN A 157 23.51 12.67 2.41
C ASN A 157 23.02 14.11 2.64
N GLY A 158 23.68 14.84 3.52
CA GLY A 158 23.45 16.25 3.85
C GLY A 158 22.22 16.51 4.74
N THR A 159 21.61 15.49 5.33
CA THR A 159 20.32 15.65 6.02
C THR A 159 20.47 15.82 7.53
N PRO A 160 19.42 16.30 8.23
CA PRO A 160 19.45 16.37 9.69
C PRO A 160 19.74 15.03 10.37
N LEU A 161 19.41 13.89 9.74
CA LEU A 161 19.67 12.56 10.27
C LEU A 161 21.15 12.16 10.14
N GLU A 162 21.79 12.46 9.02
CA GLU A 162 23.25 12.30 8.89
C GLU A 162 23.97 13.23 9.87
N MET A 163 23.57 14.49 9.97
CA MET A 163 24.14 15.44 10.94
C MET A 163 24.01 14.93 12.39
N VAL A 164 22.86 14.37 12.76
CA VAL A 164 22.67 13.75 14.08
C VAL A 164 23.55 12.51 14.24
N THR A 165 23.69 11.70 13.20
CA THR A 165 24.55 10.50 13.21
C THR A 165 26.02 10.90 13.37
N ASP A 166 26.51 11.88 12.61
CA ASP A 166 27.86 12.43 12.72
C ASP A 166 28.15 13.03 14.10
N VAL A 167 27.17 13.73 14.69
CA VAL A 167 27.29 14.27 16.06
C VAL A 167 27.36 13.13 17.07
N ILE A 168 26.52 12.10 16.93
CA ILE A 168 26.54 10.93 17.80
C ILE A 168 27.89 10.23 17.66
N ASP A 169 28.33 9.91 16.45
CA ASP A 169 29.61 9.26 16.16
C ASP A 169 30.79 10.11 16.64
N GLY A 170 30.72 11.43 16.56
CA GLY A 170 31.73 12.33 17.13
C GLY A 170 31.78 12.30 18.65
N ILE A 171 30.63 12.20 19.32
CA ILE A 171 30.52 12.17 20.79
C ILE A 171 30.85 10.79 21.36
N THR A 172 30.51 9.71 20.64
CA THR A 172 30.74 8.31 21.03
C THR A 172 31.99 7.71 20.39
N GLY A 173 32.76 8.52 19.64
CA GLY A 173 33.74 8.10 18.64
C GLY A 173 34.71 6.97 18.97
N GLY A 174 35.15 6.35 17.86
CA GLY A 174 36.03 5.18 17.77
C GLY A 174 37.46 5.36 18.33
N THR A 175 38.41 4.62 17.75
CA THR A 175 39.68 4.16 18.38
C THR A 175 40.61 5.22 18.98
N ASP A 176 40.38 6.51 18.72
CA ASP A 176 41.29 7.60 19.08
C ASP A 176 40.79 8.47 20.26
N GLY A 177 39.74 8.03 20.94
CA GLY A 177 39.22 8.62 22.18
C GLY A 177 38.15 9.67 21.92
N SER A 178 36.92 9.32 22.27
CA SER A 178 35.76 10.21 22.20
C SER A 178 35.73 11.20 23.37
N PRO A 179 34.92 12.28 23.28
CA PRO A 179 34.60 13.12 24.43
C PRO A 179 34.09 12.30 25.62
N ILE A 180 33.33 11.23 25.36
CA ILE A 180 32.89 10.29 26.39
C ILE A 180 34.09 9.54 27.00
N ASP A 181 35.02 9.05 26.19
CA ASP A 181 36.23 8.37 26.69
C ASP A 181 37.13 9.28 27.53
N LEU A 182 37.19 10.57 27.17
CA LEU A 182 37.91 11.55 27.96
C LEU A 182 37.22 11.76 29.32
N VAL A 183 35.90 11.89 29.32
CA VAL A 183 35.13 12.06 30.56
C VAL A 183 35.23 10.81 31.44
N THR A 184 35.13 9.61 30.87
CA THR A 184 35.32 8.36 31.62
C THR A 184 36.74 8.25 32.15
N GLY A 185 37.76 8.57 31.36
CA GLY A 185 39.16 8.57 31.81
C GLY A 185 39.43 9.57 32.94
N VAL A 186 38.82 10.76 32.90
CA VAL A 186 38.91 11.74 33.99
C VAL A 186 38.21 11.23 35.25
N ILE A 187 37.01 10.64 35.10
CA ILE A 187 36.28 10.03 36.22
C ILE A 187 37.12 8.91 36.84
N ASP A 188 37.62 7.96 36.03
CA ASP A 188 38.45 6.85 36.49
C ASP A 188 39.73 7.33 37.19
N GLY A 189 40.34 8.42 36.70
CA GLY A 189 41.49 9.04 37.36
C GLY A 189 41.18 9.68 38.71
N ILE A 190 39.97 10.25 38.88
CA ILE A 190 39.54 10.88 40.13
C ILE A 190 38.99 9.86 41.13
N THR A 191 38.27 8.84 40.67
CA THR A 191 37.66 7.81 41.52
C THR A 191 38.59 6.63 41.78
N GLY A 192 39.71 6.55 41.06
CA GLY A 192 40.72 5.49 41.21
C GLY A 192 40.34 4.25 40.45
N GLY A 193 41.15 3.94 39.44
CA GLY A 193 41.25 2.59 38.92
C GLY A 193 41.95 1.66 39.93
N THR A 194 42.81 0.76 39.44
CA THR A 194 43.46 -0.27 40.28
C THR A 194 44.48 0.26 41.28
N ASP A 195 44.96 1.50 41.11
CA ASP A 195 46.17 2.01 41.78
C ASP A 195 45.85 3.04 42.89
N GLY A 196 44.58 3.17 43.26
CA GLY A 196 44.10 4.14 44.25
C GLY A 196 43.87 5.53 43.66
N SER A 197 42.95 6.28 44.28
CA SER A 197 42.50 7.58 43.78
C SER A 197 43.04 8.77 44.59
N PRO A 198 43.06 9.98 44.00
CA PRO A 198 43.22 11.20 44.78
C PRO A 198 42.16 11.34 45.89
N ILE A 199 40.94 10.83 45.65
CA ILE A 199 39.89 10.76 46.68
C ILE A 199 40.31 9.85 47.82
N ASP A 200 40.91 8.68 47.56
CA ASP A 200 41.39 7.73 48.58
C ASP A 200 42.53 8.33 49.41
N LEU A 201 43.39 9.13 48.78
CA LEU A 201 44.44 9.85 49.49
C LEU A 201 43.83 10.90 50.43
N VAL A 202 42.86 11.68 49.94
CA VAL A 202 42.20 12.72 50.75
C VAL A 202 41.40 12.10 51.88
N THR A 203 40.64 11.02 51.63
CA THR A 203 39.93 10.29 52.68
C THR A 203 40.90 9.71 53.70
N GLY A 204 42.02 9.11 53.26
CA GLY A 204 43.05 8.61 54.15
C GLY A 204 43.71 9.69 55.02
N VAL A 205 43.94 10.89 54.48
CA VAL A 205 44.44 12.05 55.26
C VAL A 205 43.41 12.54 56.25
N ILE A 206 42.15 12.64 55.83
CA ILE A 206 41.04 13.05 56.72
C ILE A 206 40.92 12.03 57.85
N ASP A 207 40.83 10.74 57.55
CA ASP A 207 40.78 9.66 58.56
C ASP A 207 41.97 9.75 59.50
N GLY A 208 43.17 9.99 58.98
CA GLY A 208 44.36 10.21 59.80
C GLY A 208 44.24 11.40 60.76
N ILE A 209 43.63 12.51 60.34
CA ILE A 209 43.47 13.73 61.15
C ILE A 209 42.27 13.64 62.11
N THR A 210 41.17 13.03 61.70
CA THR A 210 39.91 12.94 62.46
C THR A 210 39.80 11.70 63.33
N GLY A 211 40.71 10.74 63.18
CA GLY A 211 40.80 9.58 64.06
C GLY A 211 40.18 8.34 63.49
N GLY A 212 40.83 7.79 62.47
CA GLY A 212 40.66 6.41 62.08
C GLY A 212 40.90 5.47 63.26
N THR A 213 40.91 4.16 63.01
CA THR A 213 40.89 3.13 64.06
C THR A 213 42.01 3.21 65.11
N ASP A 214 43.07 3.98 64.84
CA ASP A 214 44.28 4.07 65.66
C ASP A 214 44.40 5.40 66.44
N GLY A 215 43.36 6.24 66.43
CA GLY A 215 43.30 7.51 67.17
C GLY A 215 43.90 8.71 66.42
N SER A 216 43.32 9.89 66.61
CA SER A 216 43.65 11.09 65.82
C SER A 216 44.70 11.98 66.48
N PRO A 217 45.53 12.71 65.70
CA PRO A 217 46.33 13.81 66.22
C PRO A 217 45.47 14.89 66.90
N ILE A 218 44.22 15.08 66.47
CA ILE A 218 43.27 15.98 67.14
C ILE A 218 42.90 15.44 68.52
N ASP A 219 42.75 14.13 68.71
CA ASP A 219 42.42 13.50 70.00
C ASP A 219 43.54 13.71 71.01
N LEU A 220 44.79 13.67 70.53
CA LEU A 220 45.94 14.01 71.35
C LEU A 220 45.91 15.49 71.75
N VAL A 221 45.62 16.39 70.82
CA VAL A 221 45.57 17.83 71.09
C VAL A 221 44.40 18.17 72.03
N THR A 222 43.21 17.61 71.81
CA THR A 222 42.07 17.80 72.73
C THR A 222 42.39 17.24 74.10
N GLY A 223 42.99 16.05 74.21
CA GLY A 223 43.43 15.49 75.48
C GLY A 223 44.45 16.35 76.22
N VAL A 224 45.40 16.97 75.50
CA VAL A 224 46.35 17.93 76.10
C VAL A 224 45.64 19.21 76.56
N ILE A 225 44.73 19.75 75.76
CA ILE A 225 43.95 20.95 76.11
C ILE A 225 43.06 20.67 77.33
N ASP A 226 42.38 19.54 77.38
CA ASP A 226 41.56 19.11 78.53
C ASP A 226 42.42 19.01 79.79
N GLY A 227 43.62 18.43 79.66
CA GLY A 227 44.60 18.34 80.75
C GLY A 227 45.11 19.70 81.26
N ILE A 228 45.28 20.70 80.38
CA ILE A 228 45.72 22.06 80.76
C ILE A 228 44.56 22.91 81.28
N THR A 229 43.37 22.78 80.70
CA THR A 229 42.19 23.58 81.04
C THR A 229 41.37 23.00 82.19
N GLY A 230 41.70 21.79 82.65
CA GLY A 230 41.05 21.11 83.76
C GLY A 230 39.69 20.50 83.38
N GLY A 231 39.49 20.18 82.11
CA GLY A 231 38.31 19.50 81.61
C GLY A 231 38.25 18.06 82.16
N THR A 232 37.18 17.75 82.88
CA THR A 232 36.78 16.39 83.30
C THR A 232 35.80 15.78 82.31
#